data_AF-A0A1C0SI04-F1
#
_entry.id   AF-A0A1C0SI04-F1
#
_cell.length_a   1.000
_cell.length_b   1.000
_cell.length_c   1.000
_cell.angle_alpha   90.00
_cell.angle_beta   90.00
_cell.angle_gamma   90.00
#
_symmetry.space_group_name_H-M   'P 1'
#
loop_
_entity.id
_entity.type
_entity.pdbx_description
1 polymer ?
#
loop_
_entity_poly.entity_id
_entity_poly.type
_entity_poly.pdbx_seq_one_letter_code
_entity_poly.pdbx_strand_id
1 'polypeptide(L)'
;MTDDREDKIAAVRRRMSERRARIFLPPYEEIAEKYLSELYPGLAKSLATHDIRQLYEGIRRRHADEIDADCQEYADVFLIDSQRTPDTIEAWAKAKARQRFTDDHDLRFSEAALRVAITVYVERHRAYRSRYSCDQGWHRIVERFVDAGIEHSGFQLWSAREKWGVLALSWEAFARPDDLQEAEIEAVEQSKVTCETCGRPGKLRKFHWRKTLCDEHEVGRVLDLSDEEYERLQRHFSECSDRWRPIIAAWEDEGLSADVILSDFLKTFADLDEQTRRYWAVSCTRLVLTRRARDEGRPRDAGI
;
A
#
# COMPACT_ATOMS: atom_id res chain seq x y z
N MET A 1 12.11 -38.03 26.11
CA MET A 1 12.59 -37.46 24.82
C MET A 1 11.62 -37.66 23.66
N THR A 2 10.62 -38.56 23.74
CA THR A 2 9.60 -38.78 22.70
C THR A 2 8.44 -37.77 22.77
N ASP A 3 8.04 -37.34 23.96
CA ASP A 3 6.95 -36.36 24.19
C ASP A 3 7.17 -35.02 23.47
N ASP A 4 8.36 -34.43 23.59
CA ASP A 4 8.69 -33.14 22.97
C ASP A 4 8.63 -33.18 21.43
N ARG A 5 8.81 -34.35 20.81
CA ARG A 5 8.68 -34.51 19.35
C ARG A 5 7.21 -34.55 18.93
N GLU A 6 6.36 -35.25 19.67
CA GLU A 6 4.93 -35.34 19.38
C GLU A 6 4.24 -33.99 19.60
N ASP A 7 4.59 -33.27 20.65
CA ASP A 7 4.12 -31.91 20.92
C ASP A 7 4.50 -30.95 19.79
N LYS A 8 5.74 -31.00 19.30
CA LYS A 8 6.19 -30.21 18.14
C LYS A 8 5.40 -30.55 16.87
N ILE A 9 5.14 -31.83 16.61
CA ILE A 9 4.36 -32.27 15.45
C ILE A 9 2.90 -31.80 15.57
N ALA A 10 2.29 -31.93 16.75
CA ALA A 10 0.93 -31.48 17.00
C ALA A 10 0.80 -29.95 16.86
N ALA A 11 1.77 -29.19 17.36
CA ALA A 11 1.82 -27.73 17.21
C ALA A 11 1.95 -27.32 15.73
N VAL A 12 2.79 -28.00 14.94
CA VAL A 12 2.92 -27.76 13.50
C VAL A 12 1.61 -28.08 12.77
N ARG A 13 0.96 -29.21 13.08
CA ARG A 13 -0.34 -29.58 12.49
C ARG A 13 -1.42 -28.56 12.82
N ARG A 14 -1.48 -28.09 14.05
CA ARG A 14 -2.43 -27.05 14.48
C ARG A 14 -2.20 -25.75 13.72
N ARG A 15 -0.96 -25.26 13.65
CA ARG A 15 -0.60 -24.08 12.86
C ARG A 15 -0.93 -24.23 11.38
N MET A 16 -0.73 -25.42 10.81
CA MET A 16 -1.12 -25.69 9.41
C MET A 16 -2.64 -25.71 9.23
N SER A 17 -3.39 -26.26 10.20
CA SER A 17 -4.85 -26.26 10.19
C SER A 17 -5.42 -24.85 10.32
N GLU A 18 -4.87 -24.03 11.21
CA GLU A 18 -5.25 -22.61 11.36
C GLU A 18 -4.92 -21.82 10.10
N ARG A 19 -3.73 -22.04 9.52
CA ARG A 19 -3.37 -21.51 8.18
C ARG A 19 -4.25 -22.07 7.06
N ARG A 20 -5.02 -23.13 7.28
CA ARG A 20 -5.98 -23.66 6.31
C ARG A 20 -7.43 -23.38 6.68
N ALA A 21 -7.69 -22.70 7.79
CA ALA A 21 -9.03 -22.24 8.12
C ALA A 21 -9.50 -21.28 7.02
N ARG A 22 -10.72 -21.46 6.51
CA ARG A 22 -11.27 -20.53 5.52
C ARG A 22 -11.47 -19.16 6.15
N ILE A 23 -11.24 -18.12 5.37
CA ILE A 23 -11.63 -16.77 5.80
C ILE A 23 -13.12 -16.66 5.56
N PHE A 24 -13.89 -16.57 6.64
CA PHE A 24 -15.30 -16.24 6.55
C PHE A 24 -15.42 -14.72 6.51
N LEU A 25 -15.72 -14.20 5.32
CA LEU A 25 -16.11 -12.81 5.19
C LEU A 25 -17.61 -12.71 5.48
N PRO A 26 -18.05 -11.87 6.43
CA PRO A 26 -19.47 -11.62 6.58
C PRO A 26 -20.05 -11.11 5.26
N PRO A 27 -21.34 -11.38 4.98
CA PRO A 27 -22.03 -10.79 3.85
C PRO A 27 -21.82 -9.28 3.86
N TYR A 28 -21.68 -8.70 2.66
CA TYR A 28 -21.44 -7.27 2.51
C TYR A 28 -22.51 -6.46 3.26
N GLU A 29 -23.75 -6.92 3.22
CA GLU A 29 -24.93 -6.29 3.83
C GLU A 29 -24.80 -6.19 5.35
N GLU A 30 -24.20 -7.18 6.00
CA GLU A 30 -24.00 -7.20 7.45
C GLU A 30 -22.97 -6.15 7.88
N ILE A 31 -21.86 -6.05 7.14
CA ILE A 31 -20.84 -5.03 7.38
C ILE A 31 -21.43 -3.64 7.12
N ALA A 32 -22.17 -3.50 6.01
CA ALA A 32 -22.79 -2.23 5.62
C ALA A 32 -23.82 -1.75 6.66
N GLU A 33 -24.67 -2.63 7.19
CA GLU A 33 -25.69 -2.31 8.19
C GLU A 33 -25.07 -1.76 9.48
N LYS A 34 -23.98 -2.39 9.95
CA LYS A 34 -23.20 -1.89 11.09
C LYS A 34 -22.76 -0.44 10.84
N TYR A 35 -22.09 -0.16 9.73
CA TYR A 35 -21.56 1.18 9.45
C TYR A 35 -22.64 2.23 9.16
N LEU A 36 -23.74 1.85 8.51
CA LEU A 36 -24.89 2.74 8.33
C LEU A 36 -25.43 3.23 9.68
N SER A 37 -25.54 2.33 10.65
CA SER A 37 -26.03 2.68 11.99
C SER A 37 -25.06 3.57 12.78
N GLU A 38 -23.75 3.33 12.67
CA GLU A 38 -22.70 4.08 13.37
C GLU A 38 -22.49 5.47 12.78
N LEU A 39 -22.42 5.56 11.44
CA LEU A 39 -22.07 6.79 10.73
C LEU A 39 -23.27 7.74 10.56
N TYR A 40 -24.49 7.19 10.50
CA TYR A 40 -25.70 7.97 10.23
C TYR A 40 -26.81 7.70 11.26
N PRO A 41 -26.57 7.92 12.57
CA PRO A 41 -27.54 7.63 13.61
C PRO A 41 -28.80 8.50 13.53
N GLY A 42 -28.70 9.71 12.97
CA GLY A 42 -29.85 10.58 12.71
C GLY A 42 -30.73 10.04 11.59
N LEU A 43 -30.11 9.52 10.52
CA LEU A 43 -30.81 8.85 9.44
C LEU A 43 -31.50 7.59 9.98
N ALA A 44 -30.76 6.79 10.76
CA ALA A 44 -31.23 5.59 11.47
C ALA A 44 -32.44 5.83 12.37
N LYS A 45 -32.59 7.06 12.89
CA LYS A 45 -33.73 7.46 13.72
C LYS A 45 -34.88 8.07 12.92
N SER A 46 -34.62 8.76 11.81
CA SER A 46 -35.64 9.46 11.03
C SER A 46 -36.41 8.55 10.07
N LEU A 47 -35.75 7.50 9.59
CA LEU A 47 -36.31 6.46 8.74
C LEU A 47 -36.40 5.20 9.60
N ALA A 48 -37.47 4.40 9.49
CA ALA A 48 -37.45 3.08 10.09
C ALA A 48 -36.21 2.35 9.56
N THR A 49 -35.48 1.59 10.37
CA THR A 49 -34.22 0.93 9.96
C THR A 49 -34.34 0.16 8.63
N HIS A 50 -35.54 -0.37 8.36
CA HIS A 50 -35.90 -1.01 7.10
C HIS A 50 -35.83 -0.07 5.88
N ASP A 51 -36.25 1.19 6.00
CA ASP A 51 -36.27 2.17 4.91
C ASP A 51 -34.85 2.61 4.50
N ILE A 52 -33.91 2.73 5.45
CA ILE A 52 -32.52 3.11 5.13
C ILE A 52 -31.81 2.01 4.40
N ARG A 53 -32.02 0.77 4.84
CA ARG A 53 -31.47 -0.39 4.16
C ARG A 53 -31.98 -0.45 2.73
N GLN A 54 -33.29 -0.32 2.53
CA GLN A 54 -33.86 -0.30 1.18
C GLN A 54 -33.32 0.86 0.33
N LEU A 55 -33.13 2.03 0.92
CA LEU A 55 -32.60 3.19 0.22
C LEU A 55 -31.12 2.99 -0.16
N TYR A 56 -30.29 2.52 0.77
CA TYR A 56 -28.90 2.17 0.52
C TYR A 56 -28.79 1.10 -0.58
N GLU A 57 -29.54 0.01 -0.46
CA GLU A 57 -29.61 -1.05 -1.47
C GLU A 57 -30.13 -0.51 -2.81
N GLY A 58 -31.07 0.43 -2.78
CA GLY A 58 -31.62 1.08 -3.97
C GLY A 58 -30.61 1.98 -4.69
N ILE A 59 -29.79 2.74 -3.96
CA ILE A 59 -28.70 3.54 -4.54
C ILE A 59 -27.60 2.62 -5.05
N ARG A 60 -27.17 1.65 -4.23
CA ARG A 60 -26.14 0.70 -4.61
C ARG A 60 -26.53 -0.09 -5.86
N ARG A 61 -27.78 -0.53 -5.97
CA ARG A 61 -28.26 -1.25 -7.16
C ARG A 61 -28.31 -0.36 -8.41
N ARG A 62 -28.67 0.91 -8.26
CA ARG A 62 -28.72 1.87 -9.38
C ARG A 62 -27.34 2.31 -9.86
N HIS A 63 -26.35 2.30 -8.96
CA HIS A 63 -25.01 2.85 -9.21
C HIS A 63 -23.90 1.86 -8.85
N ALA A 64 -24.13 0.56 -9.06
CA ALA A 64 -23.24 -0.50 -8.57
C ALA A 64 -21.84 -0.36 -9.19
N ASP A 65 -21.79 -0.28 -10.52
CA ASP A 65 -20.55 -0.20 -11.28
C ASP A 65 -19.77 1.07 -10.94
N GLU A 66 -20.44 2.21 -10.76
CA GLU A 66 -19.78 3.46 -10.44
C GLU A 66 -19.26 3.52 -8.99
N ILE A 67 -19.97 2.89 -8.06
CA ILE A 67 -19.53 2.75 -6.66
C ILE A 67 -18.33 1.80 -6.59
N ASP A 68 -18.38 0.67 -7.29
CA ASP A 68 -17.27 -0.29 -7.32
C ASP A 68 -16.03 0.35 -7.98
N ALA A 69 -16.21 1.10 -9.07
CA ALA A 69 -15.13 1.88 -9.68
C ALA A 69 -14.52 2.91 -8.71
N ASP A 70 -15.34 3.62 -7.93
CA ASP A 70 -14.83 4.57 -6.93
C ASP A 70 -14.08 3.87 -5.78
N CYS A 71 -14.50 2.66 -5.39
CA CYS A 71 -13.78 1.87 -4.39
C CYS A 71 -12.39 1.46 -4.91
N GLN A 72 -12.30 1.03 -6.17
CA GLN A 72 -11.03 0.68 -6.81
C GLN A 72 -10.13 1.91 -6.97
N GLU A 73 -10.69 3.04 -7.40
CA GLU A 73 -9.94 4.29 -7.54
C GLU A 73 -9.42 4.80 -6.19
N TYR A 74 -10.25 4.72 -5.13
CA TYR A 74 -9.80 5.03 -3.77
C TYR A 74 -8.60 4.16 -3.36
N ALA A 75 -8.68 2.85 -3.62
CA ALA A 75 -7.61 1.90 -3.27
C ALA A 75 -6.32 2.12 -4.08
N ASP A 76 -6.41 2.69 -5.28
CA ASP A 76 -5.29 3.05 -6.15
C ASP A 76 -4.64 4.40 -5.76
N VAL A 77 -5.39 5.32 -5.15
CA VAL A 77 -4.84 6.58 -4.62
C VAL A 77 -4.20 6.38 -3.25
N PHE A 78 -4.86 5.65 -2.37
CA PHE A 78 -4.39 5.36 -1.01
C PHE A 78 -3.80 3.96 -0.96
N LEU A 79 -2.56 3.81 -1.41
CA LEU A 79 -1.91 2.52 -1.69
C LEU A 79 -1.63 1.66 -0.47
N ILE A 80 -1.46 2.26 0.71
CA ILE A 80 -1.10 1.57 1.96
C ILE A 80 -2.13 1.79 3.06
N ASP A 81 -2.20 0.87 4.03
CA ASP A 81 -3.26 0.86 5.04
C ASP A 81 -3.28 2.11 5.93
N SER A 82 -2.10 2.66 6.25
CA SER A 82 -2.00 3.87 7.06
C SER A 82 -2.60 5.11 6.38
N GLN A 83 -2.78 5.07 5.06
CA GLN A 83 -3.45 6.13 4.28
C GLN A 83 -4.97 5.94 4.22
N ARG A 84 -5.48 4.74 4.52
CA ARG A 84 -6.90 4.37 4.40
C ARG A 84 -7.64 4.56 5.72
N THR A 85 -7.68 5.80 6.19
CA THR A 85 -8.29 6.18 7.47
C THR A 85 -9.78 6.53 7.29
N PRO A 86 -10.59 6.49 8.36
CA PRO A 86 -11.98 6.94 8.29
C PRO A 86 -12.15 8.35 7.71
N ASP A 87 -11.20 9.26 8.01
CA ASP A 87 -11.22 10.64 7.52
C ASP A 87 -10.94 10.72 6.01
N THR A 88 -9.99 9.94 5.48
CA THR A 88 -9.72 9.93 4.03
C THR A 88 -10.86 9.28 3.27
N ILE A 89 -11.50 8.25 3.83
CA ILE A 89 -12.73 7.65 3.26
C ILE A 89 -13.85 8.69 3.20
N GLU A 90 -14.11 9.41 4.29
CA GLU A 90 -15.15 10.43 4.34
C GLU A 90 -14.89 11.57 3.34
N ALA A 91 -13.66 12.07 3.29
CA ALA A 91 -13.27 13.13 2.38
C ALA A 91 -13.42 12.70 0.91
N TRP A 92 -13.00 11.48 0.58
CA TRP A 92 -13.14 10.92 -0.77
C TRP A 92 -14.61 10.76 -1.17
N ALA A 93 -15.42 10.14 -0.30
CA ALA A 93 -16.84 9.91 -0.57
C ALA A 93 -17.59 11.24 -0.81
N LYS A 94 -17.31 12.28 0.00
CA LYS A 94 -17.84 13.64 -0.19
C LYS A 94 -17.44 14.24 -1.54
N ALA A 95 -16.17 14.11 -1.92
CA ALA A 95 -15.68 14.68 -3.18
C ALA A 95 -16.34 14.00 -4.39
N LYS A 96 -16.40 12.67 -4.41
CA LYS A 96 -16.98 11.89 -5.50
C LYS A 96 -18.50 12.07 -5.61
N ALA A 97 -19.21 12.09 -4.47
CA ALA A 97 -20.64 12.31 -4.47
C ALA A 97 -21.00 13.69 -5.09
N ARG A 98 -20.26 14.74 -4.75
CA ARG A 98 -20.46 16.09 -5.34
C ARG A 98 -20.15 16.18 -6.82
N GLN A 99 -19.23 15.35 -7.32
CA GLN A 99 -18.91 15.31 -8.75
C GLN A 99 -20.03 14.67 -9.57
N ARG A 100 -20.81 13.76 -8.97
CA ARG A 100 -21.79 12.92 -9.69
C ARG A 100 -23.24 13.32 -9.45
N PHE A 101 -23.59 13.78 -8.26
CA PHE A 101 -24.97 14.02 -7.86
C PHE A 101 -25.23 15.51 -7.70
N THR A 102 -26.17 16.04 -8.49
CA THR A 102 -26.54 17.46 -8.48
C THR A 102 -27.79 17.76 -7.66
N ASP A 103 -28.63 16.75 -7.38
CA ASP A 103 -29.79 16.88 -6.50
C ASP A 103 -29.34 16.76 -5.03
N ASP A 104 -29.73 17.72 -4.19
CA ASP A 104 -29.33 17.80 -2.76
C ASP A 104 -29.84 16.60 -1.94
N HIS A 105 -30.99 16.03 -2.32
CA HIS A 105 -31.51 14.82 -1.69
C HIS A 105 -30.65 13.61 -2.06
N ASP A 106 -30.38 13.39 -3.35
CA ASP A 106 -29.56 12.28 -3.82
C ASP A 106 -28.11 12.40 -3.35
N LEU A 107 -27.60 13.63 -3.17
CA LEU A 107 -26.23 13.88 -2.74
C LEU A 107 -25.93 13.29 -1.37
N ARG A 108 -26.78 13.53 -0.36
CA ARG A 108 -26.55 13.04 1.01
C ARG A 108 -26.57 11.52 1.10
N PHE A 109 -27.51 10.90 0.40
CA PHE A 109 -27.62 9.44 0.42
C PHE A 109 -26.55 8.77 -0.42
N SER A 110 -26.12 9.39 -1.51
CA SER A 110 -25.02 8.88 -2.32
C SER A 110 -23.67 9.02 -1.61
N GLU A 111 -23.45 10.12 -0.89
CA GLU A 111 -22.29 10.26 0.01
C GLU A 111 -22.27 9.14 1.06
N ALA A 112 -23.40 8.89 1.73
CA ALA A 112 -23.53 7.81 2.70
C ALA A 112 -23.28 6.44 2.06
N ALA A 113 -23.88 6.18 0.89
CA ALA A 113 -23.72 4.92 0.19
C ALA A 113 -22.27 4.65 -0.19
N LEU A 114 -21.59 5.66 -0.74
CA LEU A 114 -20.20 5.57 -1.16
C LEU A 114 -19.25 5.42 0.04
N ARG A 115 -19.46 6.19 1.11
CA ARG A 115 -18.68 6.07 2.35
C ARG A 115 -18.76 4.67 2.93
N VAL A 116 -19.98 4.13 3.03
CA VAL A 116 -20.20 2.76 3.52
C VAL A 116 -19.55 1.75 2.59
N ALA A 117 -19.69 1.91 1.27
CA ALA A 117 -19.11 0.98 0.31
C ALA A 117 -17.58 0.91 0.39
N ILE A 118 -16.90 2.06 0.42
CA ILE A 118 -15.44 2.11 0.58
C ILE A 118 -15.01 1.52 1.91
N THR A 119 -15.76 1.80 2.99
CA THR A 119 -15.46 1.22 4.32
C THR A 119 -15.56 -0.31 4.28
N VAL A 120 -16.64 -0.85 3.72
CA VAL A 120 -16.85 -2.29 3.59
C VAL A 120 -15.75 -2.91 2.71
N TYR A 121 -15.39 -2.28 1.60
CA TYR A 121 -14.29 -2.71 0.72
C TYR A 121 -12.98 -2.83 1.50
N VAL A 122 -12.59 -1.77 2.22
CA VAL A 122 -11.35 -1.73 3.00
C VAL A 122 -11.35 -2.81 4.09
N GLU A 123 -12.44 -2.95 4.85
CA GLU A 123 -12.52 -3.96 5.92
C GLU A 123 -12.50 -5.39 5.39
N ARG A 124 -13.14 -5.65 4.26
CA ARG A 124 -13.12 -6.95 3.59
C ARG A 124 -11.70 -7.36 3.21
N HIS A 125 -10.90 -6.44 2.67
CA HIS A 125 -9.49 -6.72 2.37
C HIS A 125 -8.61 -6.80 3.61
N ARG A 126 -8.90 -6.02 4.66
CA ARG A 126 -8.21 -6.12 5.95
C ARG A 126 -8.36 -7.50 6.59
N ALA A 127 -9.50 -8.17 6.40
CA ALA A 127 -9.69 -9.53 6.88
C ALA A 127 -8.67 -10.54 6.30
N TYR A 128 -8.13 -10.29 5.09
CA TYR A 128 -7.09 -11.12 4.49
C TYR A 128 -5.68 -10.84 5.02
N ARG A 129 -5.45 -9.77 5.78
CA ARG A 129 -4.09 -9.37 6.23
C ARG A 129 -3.41 -10.41 7.10
N SER A 130 -4.17 -11.23 7.81
CA SER A 130 -3.63 -12.38 8.53
C SER A 130 -2.90 -13.40 7.64
N ARG A 131 -3.10 -13.33 6.31
CA ARG A 131 -2.45 -14.16 5.28
C ARG A 131 -1.22 -13.52 4.68
N TYR A 132 -0.93 -12.28 5.04
CA TYR A 132 0.09 -11.48 4.39
C TYR A 132 1.37 -11.58 5.20
N SER A 133 2.46 -11.81 4.49
CA SER A 133 3.84 -11.80 5.00
C SER A 133 4.74 -11.07 4.00
N CYS A 134 4.16 -10.10 3.31
CA CYS A 134 4.81 -9.10 2.48
C CYS A 134 4.53 -7.71 3.08
N ASP A 135 5.31 -6.71 2.69
CA ASP A 135 5.14 -5.35 3.16
C ASP A 135 3.92 -4.66 2.52
N GLN A 136 3.45 -3.57 3.16
CA GLN A 136 2.18 -2.90 2.86
C GLN A 136 2.07 -2.33 1.44
N GLY A 137 3.18 -2.02 0.79
CA GLY A 137 3.21 -1.51 -0.58
C GLY A 137 2.72 -2.51 -1.61
N TRP A 138 2.73 -3.81 -1.32
CA TRP A 138 2.15 -4.83 -2.20
C TRP A 138 0.72 -5.20 -1.85
N HIS A 139 0.15 -4.65 -0.77
CA HIS A 139 -1.20 -4.98 -0.35
C HIS A 139 -2.22 -4.75 -1.47
N ARG A 140 -2.12 -3.63 -2.19
CA ARG A 140 -3.01 -3.32 -3.31
C ARG A 140 -2.92 -4.35 -4.45
N ILE A 141 -1.74 -4.89 -4.73
CA ILE A 141 -1.56 -5.95 -5.73
C ILE A 141 -2.31 -7.22 -5.29
N VAL A 142 -2.16 -7.60 -4.03
CA VAL A 142 -2.87 -8.78 -3.48
C VAL A 142 -4.37 -8.54 -3.44
N GLU A 143 -4.84 -7.31 -3.19
CA GLU A 143 -6.26 -6.96 -3.20
C GLU A 143 -6.88 -7.16 -4.58
N ARG A 144 -6.23 -6.69 -5.66
CA ARG A 144 -6.67 -6.94 -7.04
C ARG A 144 -6.76 -8.43 -7.36
N PHE A 145 -5.78 -9.20 -6.91
CA PHE A 145 -5.80 -10.66 -7.06
C PHE A 145 -6.97 -11.30 -6.29
N VAL A 146 -7.24 -10.85 -5.07
CA VAL A 146 -8.38 -11.32 -4.28
C VAL A 146 -9.70 -10.93 -4.94
N ASP A 147 -9.82 -9.72 -5.49
CA ASP A 147 -11.01 -9.25 -6.22
C ASP A 147 -11.32 -10.14 -7.42
N ALA A 148 -10.30 -10.52 -8.20
CA ALA A 148 -10.47 -11.52 -9.27
C ALA A 148 -10.86 -12.91 -8.72
N GLY A 149 -10.28 -13.30 -7.59
CA GLY A 149 -10.51 -14.61 -6.98
C GLY A 149 -11.91 -14.82 -6.41
N ILE A 150 -12.49 -13.80 -5.74
CA ILE A 150 -13.75 -13.94 -4.98
C ILE A 150 -14.97 -14.28 -5.85
N GLU A 151 -14.89 -14.06 -7.17
CA GLU A 151 -15.94 -14.43 -8.12
C GLU A 151 -15.95 -15.94 -8.41
N HIS A 152 -14.83 -16.62 -8.14
CA HIS A 152 -14.69 -18.05 -8.38
C HIS A 152 -15.13 -18.89 -7.18
N SER A 153 -15.91 -19.91 -7.48
CA SER A 153 -16.36 -20.87 -6.47
C SER A 153 -15.19 -21.60 -5.81
N GLY A 154 -15.21 -21.66 -4.48
CA GLY A 154 -14.17 -22.32 -3.70
C GLY A 154 -12.87 -21.54 -3.57
N PHE A 155 -12.81 -20.28 -4.04
CA PHE A 155 -11.63 -19.45 -3.89
C PHE A 155 -11.21 -19.27 -2.43
N GLN A 156 -9.93 -19.44 -2.16
CA GLN A 156 -9.33 -19.15 -0.87
C GLN A 156 -7.87 -18.73 -1.05
N LEU A 157 -7.53 -17.54 -0.56
CA LEU A 157 -6.15 -17.12 -0.40
C LEU A 157 -5.55 -17.77 0.86
N TRP A 158 -4.48 -18.56 0.70
CA TRP A 158 -3.75 -19.18 1.80
C TRP A 158 -2.63 -18.30 2.33
N SER A 159 -1.87 -17.67 1.42
CA SER A 159 -0.82 -16.73 1.78
C SER A 159 -0.45 -15.80 0.64
N ALA A 160 -0.07 -14.58 0.98
CA ALA A 160 0.70 -13.66 0.14
C ALA A 160 2.01 -13.37 0.86
N ARG A 161 3.16 -13.64 0.22
CA ARG A 161 4.46 -13.52 0.88
C ARG A 161 5.52 -12.96 -0.04
N GLU A 162 6.50 -12.29 0.56
CA GLU A 162 7.73 -11.94 -0.16
C GLU A 162 8.60 -13.20 -0.33
N LYS A 163 9.14 -13.38 -1.54
CA LYS A 163 10.13 -14.40 -1.85
C LYS A 163 11.09 -13.92 -2.94
N TRP A 164 12.33 -13.63 -2.55
CA TRP A 164 13.43 -13.17 -3.42
C TRP A 164 13.20 -11.81 -4.07
N GLY A 165 12.54 -10.88 -3.35
CA GLY A 165 12.17 -9.55 -3.80
C GLY A 165 10.93 -9.52 -4.70
N VAL A 166 10.13 -10.58 -4.71
CA VAL A 166 8.94 -10.74 -5.55
C VAL A 166 7.80 -11.33 -4.72
N LEU A 167 6.57 -10.96 -5.08
CA LEU A 167 5.36 -11.53 -4.47
C LEU A 167 5.19 -13.00 -4.86
N ALA A 168 4.85 -13.83 -3.89
CA ALA A 168 4.46 -15.22 -4.10
C ALA A 168 3.08 -15.46 -3.46
N LEU A 169 2.13 -15.90 -4.28
CA LEU A 169 0.77 -16.21 -3.87
C LEU A 169 0.61 -17.72 -3.67
N SER A 170 -0.22 -18.09 -2.70
CA SER A 170 -0.70 -19.46 -2.53
C SER A 170 -2.19 -19.38 -2.35
N TRP A 171 -2.93 -20.04 -3.23
CA TRP A 171 -4.39 -19.97 -3.28
C TRP A 171 -4.97 -21.30 -3.77
N GLU A 172 -6.27 -21.46 -3.61
CA GLU A 172 -7.06 -22.57 -4.14
C GLU A 172 -8.36 -22.01 -4.72
N ALA A 173 -8.91 -22.66 -5.75
CA ALA A 173 -10.25 -22.44 -6.27
C ALA A 173 -10.74 -23.74 -6.91
N PHE A 174 -12.05 -23.92 -7.10
CA PHE A 174 -12.54 -25.03 -7.89
C PHE A 174 -12.10 -24.89 -9.35
N ALA A 175 -11.65 -25.99 -9.96
CA ALA A 175 -11.21 -26.08 -11.36
C ALA A 175 -10.01 -25.21 -11.79
N ARG A 176 -9.43 -24.39 -10.88
CA ARG A 176 -8.25 -23.55 -11.12
C ARG A 176 -8.34 -22.73 -12.43
N PRO A 177 -9.24 -21.72 -12.47
CA PRO A 177 -9.57 -20.95 -13.68
C PRO A 177 -8.35 -20.27 -14.33
N ASP A 178 -8.40 -20.08 -15.65
CA ASP A 178 -7.29 -19.49 -16.43
C ASP A 178 -7.11 -17.99 -16.14
N ASP A 179 -8.21 -17.23 -16.04
CA ASP A 179 -8.22 -15.82 -15.66
C ASP A 179 -7.60 -15.58 -14.28
N LEU A 180 -7.86 -16.47 -13.31
CA LEU A 180 -7.23 -16.37 -11.99
C LEU A 180 -5.72 -16.70 -12.02
N GLN A 181 -5.27 -17.56 -12.94
CA GLN A 181 -3.85 -17.80 -13.18
C GLN A 181 -3.18 -16.58 -13.85
N GLU A 182 -3.87 -15.93 -14.80
CA GLU A 182 -3.41 -14.68 -15.41
C GLU A 182 -3.30 -13.56 -14.36
N ALA A 183 -4.28 -13.43 -13.48
CA ALA A 183 -4.24 -12.48 -12.37
C ALA A 183 -3.08 -12.77 -11.39
N GLU A 184 -2.74 -14.04 -11.13
CA GLU A 184 -1.55 -14.39 -10.35
C GLU A 184 -0.27 -13.94 -11.06
N ILE A 185 -0.14 -14.20 -12.37
CA ILE A 185 1.02 -13.78 -13.17
C ILE A 185 1.17 -12.26 -13.14
N GLU A 186 0.08 -11.52 -13.36
CA GLU A 186 0.08 -10.06 -13.30
C GLU A 186 0.54 -9.57 -11.92
N ALA A 187 -0.02 -10.12 -10.83
CA ALA A 187 0.36 -9.77 -9.48
C ALA A 187 1.87 -9.96 -9.22
N VAL A 188 2.43 -11.07 -9.72
CA VAL A 188 3.87 -11.36 -9.63
C VAL A 188 4.69 -10.34 -10.43
N GLU A 189 4.30 -10.03 -11.67
CA GLU A 189 5.03 -9.04 -12.49
C GLU A 189 4.97 -7.63 -11.90
N GLN A 190 3.80 -7.18 -11.44
CA GLN A 190 3.64 -5.88 -10.78
C GLN A 190 4.53 -5.76 -9.54
N SER A 191 4.64 -6.82 -8.74
CA SER A 191 5.48 -6.79 -7.53
C SER A 191 6.97 -6.53 -7.81
N LYS A 192 7.47 -6.80 -9.03
CA LYS A 192 8.87 -6.55 -9.42
C LYS A 192 9.17 -5.08 -9.70
N VAL A 193 8.12 -4.28 -9.95
CA VAL A 193 8.20 -2.86 -10.30
C VAL A 193 7.48 -1.96 -9.29
N THR A 194 6.93 -2.54 -8.23
CA THR A 194 6.26 -1.82 -7.15
C THR A 194 7.07 -1.89 -5.87
N CYS A 195 7.33 -0.74 -5.26
CA CYS A 195 7.98 -0.64 -3.95
C CYS A 195 7.17 -1.41 -2.89
N GLU A 196 7.76 -2.44 -2.30
CA GLU A 196 7.11 -3.29 -1.30
C GLU A 196 6.72 -2.51 -0.03
N THR A 197 7.40 -1.40 0.27
CA THR A 197 7.10 -0.59 1.47
C THR A 197 5.97 0.43 1.28
N CYS A 198 5.85 1.05 0.10
CA CYS A 198 4.92 2.18 -0.10
C CYS A 198 4.01 2.10 -1.33
N GLY A 199 4.15 1.08 -2.17
CA GLY A 199 3.28 0.85 -3.34
C GLY A 199 3.55 1.72 -4.56
N ARG A 200 4.45 2.71 -4.46
CA ARG A 200 4.88 3.53 -5.60
C ARG A 200 5.82 2.75 -6.53
N PRO A 201 6.07 3.21 -7.77
CA PRO A 201 7.05 2.60 -8.66
C PRO A 201 8.42 2.38 -7.98
N GLY A 202 9.00 1.21 -8.22
CA GLY A 202 10.26 0.76 -7.65
C GLY A 202 11.01 -0.17 -8.60
N LYS A 203 12.17 -0.65 -8.16
CA LYS A 203 12.96 -1.63 -8.92
C LYS A 203 13.60 -2.64 -7.99
N LEU A 204 13.82 -3.85 -8.50
CA LEU A 204 14.48 -4.91 -7.76
C LEU A 204 15.91 -4.51 -7.37
N ARG A 205 16.14 -4.36 -6.07
CA ARG A 205 17.43 -4.04 -5.47
C ARG A 205 18.16 -5.34 -5.17
N LYS A 206 19.37 -5.46 -5.71
CA LYS A 206 20.21 -6.67 -5.61
C LYS A 206 21.25 -6.57 -4.49
N PHE A 207 21.34 -5.44 -3.80
CA PHE A 207 22.25 -5.26 -2.69
C PHE A 207 21.68 -5.97 -1.46
N HIS A 208 22.46 -6.90 -0.89
CA HIS A 208 22.05 -7.78 0.21
C HIS A 208 20.81 -8.66 -0.11
N TRP A 209 19.81 -8.71 0.78
CA TRP A 209 18.54 -9.43 0.56
C TRP A 209 17.77 -8.74 -0.57
N ARG A 210 17.27 -9.49 -1.54
CA ARG A 210 16.53 -8.91 -2.66
C ARG A 210 15.22 -8.29 -2.14
N LYS A 211 14.99 -7.03 -2.48
CA LYS A 211 13.75 -6.29 -2.18
C LYS A 211 13.40 -5.42 -3.38
N THR A 212 12.12 -5.18 -3.63
CA THR A 212 11.72 -4.21 -4.67
C THR A 212 11.38 -2.90 -4.00
N LEU A 213 12.23 -1.89 -4.17
CA LEU A 213 12.11 -0.62 -3.45
C LEU A 213 12.22 0.57 -4.42
N CYS A 214 11.47 1.64 -4.11
CA CYS A 214 11.75 2.96 -4.69
C CYS A 214 13.07 3.50 -4.13
N ASP A 215 13.66 4.50 -4.78
CA ASP A 215 14.97 5.03 -4.37
C ASP A 215 14.95 5.53 -2.92
N GLU A 216 13.87 6.17 -2.50
CA GLU A 216 13.68 6.65 -1.13
C GLU A 216 13.79 5.55 -0.06
N HIS A 217 13.13 4.39 -0.27
CA HIS A 217 13.20 3.29 0.70
C HIS A 217 14.49 2.49 0.59
N GLU A 218 15.13 2.43 -0.58
CA GLU A 218 16.46 1.83 -0.70
C GLU A 218 17.49 2.64 0.09
N VAL A 219 17.41 3.97 0.04
CA VAL A 219 18.24 4.87 0.85
C VAL A 219 18.05 4.61 2.34
N GLY A 220 16.79 4.59 2.81
CA GLY A 220 16.52 4.33 4.23
C GLY A 220 17.05 2.97 4.69
N ARG A 221 16.91 1.95 3.83
CA ARG A 221 17.41 0.61 4.08
C ARG A 221 18.93 0.53 4.22
N VAL A 222 19.68 1.23 3.37
CA VAL A 222 21.17 1.22 3.41
C VAL A 222 21.70 1.79 4.72
N LEU A 223 20.93 2.66 5.39
CA LEU A 223 21.37 3.36 6.58
C LEU A 223 21.02 2.64 7.89
N ASP A 224 20.16 1.61 7.86
CA ASP A 224 19.69 0.84 9.03
C ASP A 224 19.33 1.72 10.24
N LEU A 225 18.54 2.76 9.99
CA LEU A 225 18.18 3.76 11.00
C LEU A 225 16.83 3.45 11.61
N SER A 226 16.69 3.63 12.92
CA SER A 226 15.36 3.80 13.53
C SER A 226 14.68 5.09 13.06
N ASP A 227 13.35 5.17 13.20
CA ASP A 227 12.59 6.38 12.82
C ASP A 227 13.11 7.64 13.55
N GLU A 228 13.41 7.53 14.85
CA GLU A 228 13.98 8.63 15.65
C GLU A 228 15.36 9.07 15.14
N GLU A 229 16.21 8.12 14.74
CA GLU A 229 17.52 8.42 14.17
C GLU A 229 17.40 9.07 12.80
N TYR A 230 16.49 8.58 11.96
CA TYR A 230 16.20 9.18 10.66
C TYR A 230 15.72 10.62 10.82
N GLU A 231 14.76 10.88 11.70
CA GLU A 231 14.27 12.24 11.97
C GLU A 231 15.37 13.17 12.51
N ARG A 232 16.21 12.68 13.43
CA ARG A 232 17.37 13.43 13.94
C ARG A 232 18.34 13.79 12.82
N LEU A 233 18.69 12.82 11.98
CA LEU A 233 19.63 13.00 10.87
C LEU A 233 19.06 13.92 9.78
N GLN A 234 17.77 13.79 9.47
CA GLN A 234 17.05 14.67 8.54
C GLN A 234 17.01 16.12 9.04
N ARG A 235 16.77 16.32 10.35
CA ARG A 235 16.80 17.66 10.97
C ARG A 235 18.20 18.26 10.87
N HIS A 236 19.23 17.52 11.29
CA HIS A 236 20.62 17.96 11.20
C HIS A 236 21.04 18.28 9.75
N PHE A 237 20.66 17.42 8.79
CA PHE A 237 20.89 17.64 7.37
C PHE A 237 20.25 18.96 6.88
N SER A 238 19.02 19.24 7.32
CA SER A 238 18.29 20.45 6.93
C SER A 238 18.88 21.72 7.55
N GLU A 239 19.25 21.66 8.83
CA GLU A 239 19.87 22.77 9.56
C GLU A 239 21.25 23.15 9.00
N CYS A 240 22.01 22.18 8.50
CA CYS A 240 23.32 22.43 7.89
C CYS A 240 23.28 22.65 6.38
N SER A 241 22.15 23.10 5.82
CA SER A 241 21.99 23.22 4.37
C SER A 241 22.98 24.16 3.69
N ASP A 242 23.42 25.21 4.39
CA ASP A 242 24.42 26.15 3.88
C ASP A 242 25.77 25.49 3.61
N ARG A 243 26.05 24.38 4.29
CA ARG A 243 27.31 23.64 4.17
C ARG A 243 27.36 22.79 2.91
N TRP A 244 26.27 22.08 2.57
CA TRP A 244 26.24 21.14 1.45
C TRP A 244 25.65 21.71 0.17
N ARG A 245 24.81 22.75 0.23
CA ARG A 245 24.20 23.36 -0.97
C ARG A 245 25.20 23.82 -2.03
N PRO A 246 26.31 24.51 -1.68
CA PRO A 246 27.28 24.95 -2.68
C PRO A 246 27.95 23.78 -3.41
N ILE A 247 28.20 22.68 -2.70
CA ILE A 247 28.84 21.49 -3.24
C ILE A 247 27.90 20.76 -4.21
N ILE A 248 26.62 20.62 -3.84
CA ILE A 248 25.60 20.07 -4.73
C ILE A 248 25.49 20.87 -6.02
N ALA A 249 25.47 22.21 -5.93
CA ALA A 249 25.38 23.07 -7.10
C ALA A 249 26.59 22.89 -8.03
N ALA A 250 27.81 22.77 -7.47
CA ALA A 250 29.00 22.48 -8.26
C ALA A 250 28.91 21.12 -8.97
N TRP A 251 28.48 20.07 -8.27
CA TRP A 251 28.32 18.74 -8.87
C TRP A 251 27.24 18.69 -9.94
N GLU A 252 26.18 19.49 -9.82
CA GLU A 252 25.14 19.63 -10.85
C GLU A 252 25.75 20.12 -12.16
N ASP A 253 26.53 21.22 -12.10
CA ASP A 253 27.16 21.85 -13.27
C ASP A 253 28.22 20.95 -13.94
N GLU A 254 28.92 20.13 -13.16
CA GLU A 254 30.03 19.30 -13.65
C GLU A 254 29.59 17.98 -14.32
N GLY A 255 28.31 17.59 -14.22
CA GLY A 255 27.82 16.36 -14.85
C GLY A 255 28.42 15.06 -14.29
N LEU A 256 29.01 15.10 -13.09
CA LEU A 256 29.68 13.96 -12.45
C LEU A 256 28.76 12.73 -12.27
N SER A 257 29.32 11.53 -12.38
CA SER A 257 28.59 10.29 -12.09
C SER A 257 28.27 10.15 -10.59
N ALA A 258 27.27 9.31 -10.25
CA ALA A 258 26.88 9.07 -8.85
C ALA A 258 28.04 8.55 -7.97
N ASP A 259 28.91 7.69 -8.51
CA ASP A 259 30.07 7.17 -7.78
C ASP A 259 31.12 8.25 -7.49
N VAL A 260 31.33 9.18 -8.43
CA VAL A 260 32.23 10.31 -8.24
C VAL A 260 31.67 11.29 -7.21
N ILE A 261 30.37 11.60 -7.29
CA ILE A 261 29.65 12.43 -6.30
C ILE A 261 29.78 11.81 -4.91
N LEU A 262 29.50 10.51 -4.79
CA LEU A 262 29.58 9.80 -3.52
C LEU A 262 31.02 9.81 -2.97
N SER A 263 32.02 9.51 -3.80
CA SER A 263 33.41 9.52 -3.36
C SER A 263 33.90 10.91 -2.94
N ASP A 264 33.52 11.96 -3.67
CA ASP A 264 33.90 13.34 -3.37
C ASP A 264 33.20 13.83 -2.09
N PHE A 265 31.92 13.47 -1.93
CA PHE A 265 31.17 13.70 -0.70
C PHE A 265 31.91 13.10 0.52
N LEU A 266 32.27 11.81 0.44
CA LEU A 266 32.90 11.12 1.57
C LEU A 266 34.22 11.75 2.00
N LYS A 267 34.95 12.39 1.07
CA LYS A 267 36.17 13.16 1.35
C LYS A 267 35.85 14.53 1.96
N THR A 268 34.93 15.26 1.34
CA THR A 268 34.58 16.64 1.73
C THR A 268 33.95 16.71 3.12
N PHE A 269 33.22 15.68 3.51
CA PHE A 269 32.54 15.60 4.81
C PHE A 269 33.16 14.53 5.73
N ALA A 270 34.47 14.34 5.64
CA ALA A 270 35.18 13.35 6.45
C ALA A 270 35.12 13.62 7.97
N ASP A 271 34.83 14.86 8.38
CA ASP A 271 34.65 15.30 9.76
C ASP A 271 33.33 14.86 10.41
N LEU A 272 32.33 14.48 9.61
CA LEU A 272 31.07 13.93 10.12
C LEU A 272 31.30 12.52 10.66
N ASP A 273 30.57 12.15 11.72
CA ASP A 273 30.52 10.76 12.17
C ASP A 273 30.00 9.85 11.05
N GLU A 274 30.34 8.57 11.12
CA GLU A 274 30.08 7.64 10.02
C GLU A 274 28.60 7.55 9.64
N GLN A 275 27.69 7.58 10.61
CA GLN A 275 26.25 7.46 10.38
C GLN A 275 25.71 8.73 9.72
N THR A 276 26.04 9.91 10.25
CA THR A 276 25.66 11.21 9.66
C THR A 276 26.27 11.38 8.28
N ARG A 277 27.54 11.00 8.10
CA ARG A 277 28.24 11.08 6.82
C ARG A 277 27.56 10.23 5.75
N ARG A 278 27.21 8.98 6.07
CA ARG A 278 26.48 8.10 5.14
C ARG A 278 25.10 8.67 4.80
N TYR A 279 24.36 9.16 5.80
CA TYR A 279 23.05 9.77 5.59
C TYR A 279 23.12 10.97 4.64
N TRP A 280 24.05 11.89 4.91
CA TRP A 280 24.23 13.07 4.09
C TRP A 280 24.70 12.72 2.68
N ALA A 281 25.63 11.78 2.54
CA ALA A 281 26.14 11.36 1.24
C ALA A 281 25.02 10.90 0.32
N VAL A 282 24.14 10.06 0.87
CA VAL A 282 23.00 9.54 0.13
C VAL A 282 21.97 10.63 -0.18
N SER A 283 21.67 11.50 0.79
CA SER A 283 20.72 12.62 0.62
C SER A 283 21.18 13.64 -0.41
N CYS A 284 22.45 14.03 -0.39
CA CYS A 284 23.05 14.92 -1.38
C CYS A 284 23.07 14.31 -2.77
N THR A 285 23.45 13.03 -2.89
CA THR A 285 23.43 12.30 -4.16
C THR A 285 22.02 12.27 -4.74
N ARG A 286 21.00 11.97 -3.91
CA ARG A 286 19.59 11.98 -4.32
C ARG A 286 19.15 13.36 -4.84
N LEU A 287 19.55 14.43 -4.18
CA LEU A 287 19.20 15.81 -4.60
C LEU A 287 19.77 16.15 -5.98
N VAL A 288 21.06 15.85 -6.22
CA VAL A 288 21.71 16.09 -7.52
C VAL A 288 20.99 15.31 -8.62
N LEU A 289 20.78 14.01 -8.42
CA LEU A 289 20.19 13.15 -9.44
C LEU A 289 18.72 13.51 -9.72
N THR A 290 17.93 13.86 -8.70
CA THR A 290 16.53 14.27 -8.87
C THR A 290 16.43 15.57 -9.69
N ARG A 291 17.33 16.53 -9.46
CA ARG A 291 17.35 17.78 -10.21
C ARG A 291 17.76 17.57 -11.64
N ARG A 292 18.81 16.78 -11.91
CA ARG A 292 19.20 16.42 -13.28
C ARG A 292 18.08 15.73 -14.05
N ALA A 293 17.41 14.76 -13.43
CA ALA A 293 16.27 14.10 -14.04
C ALA A 293 15.16 15.11 -14.44
N ARG A 294 14.90 16.11 -13.58
CA ARG A 294 13.96 17.19 -13.88
C ARG A 294 14.43 18.06 -15.04
N ASP A 295 15.71 18.44 -15.07
CA ASP A 295 16.26 19.31 -16.10
C ASP A 295 16.35 18.59 -17.47
N GLU A 296 16.49 17.27 -17.46
CA GLU A 296 16.36 16.39 -18.64
C GLU A 296 14.90 16.13 -19.07
N GLY A 297 13.91 16.70 -18.36
CA GLY A 297 12.49 16.50 -18.65
C GLY A 297 11.97 15.09 -18.33
N ARG A 298 12.71 14.29 -17.55
CA ARG A 298 12.24 12.98 -17.09
C ARG A 298 11.16 13.16 -16.04
N PRO A 299 10.02 12.46 -16.15
CA PRO A 299 8.95 12.61 -15.19
C PRO A 299 9.36 11.96 -13.85
N ARG A 300 8.85 12.50 -12.73
CA ARG A 300 9.26 12.11 -11.36
C ARG A 300 9.06 10.62 -11.05
N ASP A 301 8.17 9.97 -11.76
CA ASP A 301 7.79 8.56 -11.67
C ASP A 301 8.69 7.63 -12.49
N ALA A 302 9.55 8.14 -13.38
CA ALA A 302 10.52 7.34 -14.15
C ALA A 302 11.63 6.71 -13.28
N GLY A 303 11.70 7.05 -11.98
CA GLY A 303 12.76 6.65 -11.08
C GLY A 303 14.05 7.43 -11.31
N ILE A 304 14.90 7.51 -10.29
CA ILE A 304 16.25 8.10 -10.38
C ILE A 304 17.23 7.06 -10.94
#